data_AF-A0A084SP99-F1
#
_entry.id   AF-A0A084SP99-F1
#
_cell.length_a   1.000
_cell.length_b   1.000
_cell.length_c   1.000
_cell.angle_alpha   90.00
_cell.angle_beta   90.00
_cell.angle_gamma   90.00
#
_symmetry.space_group_name_H-M   'P 1'
#
loop_
_entity.id
_entity.type
_entity.pdbx_description
1 polymer ?
#
loop_
_entity_poly.entity_id
_entity_poly.type
_entity_poly.pdbx_seq_one_letter_code
_entity_poly.pdbx_strand_id
1 'polypeptide(L)'
;MNRWPLWAVLTPGEPARLERRIRAALMLEEDEEDGKEPSFEIIPGSGRYHAIVGTDPGDVGAEFQIAKDLSLEVAEPVYAIERANDPWAVTSWRNGTLEVLEVSPDGLAKSLGCPLPGSEKASSRAARRPLRKVAVVEGVLAQEAIRVLEEDAGESFTSGRYRLEDTPRGLLIASGTGDIGYADITVSERFPHATAYAVIASPDLDEFYVTVRRGGEGVEEFAQPPAEFPRLPVVSEIKGERSPERILAALGIPAEWFRNE
;
A
#
# COMPACT_ATOMS: atom_id res chain seq x y z
N MET A 1 2.49 23.01 10.97
CA MET A 1 2.14 22.07 9.89
C MET A 1 3.04 20.86 10.03
N ASN A 2 2.45 19.68 10.24
CA ASN A 2 3.20 18.45 10.47
C ASN A 2 3.80 18.01 9.13
N ARG A 3 5.11 18.24 8.92
CA ARG A 3 5.87 17.91 7.69
C ARG A 3 6.15 16.41 7.59
N TRP A 4 5.12 15.58 7.74
CA TRP A 4 5.31 14.14 7.67
C TRP A 4 5.15 13.69 6.23
N PRO A 5 6.12 12.93 5.67
CA PRO A 5 5.96 12.40 4.32
C PRO A 5 4.80 11.40 4.18
N LEU A 6 4.19 11.44 3.00
CA LEU A 6 3.12 10.56 2.53
C LEU A 6 3.65 9.26 1.93
N TRP A 7 4.90 9.27 1.47
CA TRP A 7 5.68 8.10 1.05
C TRP A 7 7.17 8.36 1.29
N ALA A 8 7.96 7.29 1.40
CA ALA A 8 9.41 7.39 1.48
C ALA A 8 10.10 6.24 0.76
N VAL A 9 11.26 6.49 0.15
CA VAL A 9 12.17 5.47 -0.36
C VAL A 9 13.48 5.52 0.42
N LEU A 10 13.84 4.42 1.06
CA LEU A 10 15.10 4.25 1.76
C LEU A 10 16.07 3.50 0.85
N THR A 11 17.11 4.18 0.41
CA THR A 11 18.04 3.65 -0.59
C THR A 11 19.49 3.94 -0.19
N PRO A 12 20.43 3.02 -0.48
CA PRO A 12 21.84 3.32 -0.33
C PRO A 12 22.39 4.10 -1.53
N GLY A 13 23.38 4.94 -1.30
CA GLY A 13 24.07 5.65 -2.38
C GLY A 13 24.52 7.05 -1.99
N GLU A 14 25.03 7.81 -2.94
CA GLU A 14 25.40 9.22 -2.71
C GLU A 14 24.19 10.13 -2.97
N PRO A 15 23.81 11.03 -2.04
CA PRO A 15 22.61 11.88 -2.17
C PRO A 15 22.52 12.65 -3.50
N ALA A 16 23.63 13.25 -3.96
CA ALA A 16 23.65 14.01 -5.21
C ALA A 16 23.44 13.11 -6.45
N ARG A 17 23.91 11.86 -6.40
CA ARG A 17 23.65 10.88 -7.47
C ARG A 17 22.19 10.43 -7.45
N LEU A 18 21.63 10.19 -6.26
CA LEU A 18 20.23 9.82 -6.09
C LEU A 18 19.31 10.90 -6.64
N GLU A 19 19.52 12.18 -6.27
CA GLU A 19 18.69 13.30 -6.74
C GLU A 19 18.61 13.37 -8.26
N ARG A 20 19.78 13.38 -8.92
CA ARG A 20 19.88 13.42 -10.38
C ARG A 20 19.17 12.22 -11.02
N ARG A 21 19.25 11.04 -10.40
CA ARG A 21 18.65 9.83 -10.96
C ARG A 21 17.14 9.83 -10.83
N ILE A 22 16.61 10.24 -9.68
CA ILE A 22 15.17 10.37 -9.46
C ILE A 22 14.59 11.39 -10.42
N ARG A 23 15.22 12.57 -10.57
CA ARG A 23 14.79 13.56 -11.57
C ARG A 23 14.79 12.99 -12.98
N ALA A 24 15.82 12.22 -13.35
CA ALA A 24 15.86 11.58 -14.66
C ALA A 24 14.80 10.48 -14.85
N ALA A 25 14.48 9.70 -13.81
CA ALA A 25 13.43 8.68 -13.86
C ALA A 25 12.05 9.32 -14.03
N LEU A 26 11.78 10.39 -13.27
CA LEU A 26 10.51 11.11 -13.31
C LEU A 26 10.34 11.98 -14.56
N MET A 27 11.42 12.41 -15.22
CA MET A 27 11.37 13.14 -16.49
C MET A 27 11.23 12.24 -17.74
N LEU A 28 11.38 10.92 -17.61
CA LEU A 28 11.18 10.00 -18.73
C LEU A 28 9.70 9.65 -18.97
N GLU A 29 8.81 10.05 -18.07
CA GLU A 29 7.34 9.94 -18.19
C GLU A 29 6.69 11.32 -18.42
N GLU A 30 7.17 12.09 -19.39
CA GLU A 30 6.35 13.16 -19.98
C GLU A 30 5.24 12.51 -20.84
N ASP A 31 4.21 11.95 -20.18
CA ASP A 31 2.86 11.95 -20.73
C ASP A 31 2.20 13.28 -20.34
N GLU A 32 1.68 13.98 -21.34
CA GLU A 32 1.26 15.38 -21.35
C GLU A 32 -0.01 15.72 -20.53
N GLU A 33 -0.29 15.01 -19.42
CA GLU A 33 -1.37 15.39 -18.50
C GLU A 33 -0.79 15.90 -17.16
N ASP A 34 -0.67 17.23 -17.08
CA ASP A 34 -0.45 18.05 -15.87
C ASP A 34 0.98 18.32 -15.34
N GLY A 35 2.05 18.00 -16.09
CA GLY A 35 3.31 18.79 -16.13
C GLY A 35 3.94 19.30 -14.82
N LYS A 36 3.75 18.62 -13.68
CA LYS A 36 4.35 18.98 -12.40
C LYS A 36 5.36 17.91 -12.03
N GLU A 37 6.63 18.31 -11.92
CA GLU A 37 7.66 17.47 -11.33
C GLU A 37 7.21 17.01 -9.93
N PRO A 38 7.31 15.72 -9.60
CA PRO A 38 7.00 15.23 -8.26
C PRO A 38 7.85 15.94 -7.22
N SER A 39 7.20 16.39 -6.15
CA SER A 39 7.85 17.12 -5.08
C SER A 39 8.45 16.16 -4.07
N PHE A 40 9.77 16.00 -4.12
CA PHE A 40 10.50 15.17 -3.17
C PHE A 40 11.65 15.90 -2.49
N GLU A 41 12.00 15.45 -1.28
CA GLU A 41 13.16 15.88 -0.51
C GLU A 41 14.07 14.68 -0.23
N ILE A 42 15.40 14.88 -0.30
CA ILE A 42 16.36 13.86 0.14
C ILE A 42 16.85 14.22 1.53
N ILE A 43 16.65 13.31 2.47
CA ILE A 43 17.08 13.39 3.85
C ILE A 43 18.28 12.46 4.03
N PRO A 44 19.49 13.01 4.22
CA PRO A 44 20.67 12.19 4.46
C PRO A 44 20.54 11.40 5.76
N GLY A 45 20.56 10.08 5.65
CA GLY A 45 20.79 9.21 6.80
C GLY A 45 22.20 9.33 7.37
N SER A 46 22.34 8.86 8.60
CA SER A 46 23.61 8.76 9.35
C SER A 46 24.50 7.60 8.90
N GLY A 47 23.99 6.73 8.02
CA GLY A 47 24.69 5.56 7.49
C GLY A 47 24.77 5.59 5.96
N ARG A 48 24.81 4.39 5.37
CA ARG A 48 24.85 4.23 3.90
C ARG A 48 23.52 4.52 3.22
N TYR A 49 22.43 4.44 3.97
CA TYR A 49 21.09 4.71 3.47
C TYR A 49 20.76 6.19 3.61
N HIS A 50 19.92 6.67 2.70
CA HIS A 50 19.29 7.98 2.73
C HIS A 50 17.79 7.81 2.43
N ALA A 51 16.99 8.76 2.88
CA ALA A 51 15.54 8.75 2.62
C ALA A 51 15.22 9.76 1.52
N ILE A 52 14.45 9.34 0.53
CA ILE A 52 13.78 10.20 -0.43
C ILE A 52 12.34 10.26 0.04
N VAL A 53 11.78 11.44 0.23
CA VAL A 53 10.47 11.59 0.84
C VAL A 53 9.57 12.50 0.02
N GLY A 54 8.32 12.10 -0.19
CA GLY A 54 7.31 12.91 -0.86
C GLY A 54 6.21 13.35 0.11
N THR A 55 5.71 14.57 -0.12
CA THR A 55 4.67 15.17 0.74
C THR A 55 3.41 15.55 -0.02
N ASP A 56 3.42 15.54 -1.36
CA ASP A 56 2.24 15.84 -2.16
C ASP A 56 1.36 14.59 -2.32
N PRO A 57 0.06 14.65 -2.00
CA PRO A 57 -0.86 13.56 -2.24
C PRO A 57 -0.93 13.09 -3.69
N GLY A 58 -0.69 13.98 -4.66
CA GLY A 58 -0.68 13.63 -6.10
C GLY A 58 0.50 12.75 -6.51
N ASP A 59 1.58 12.73 -5.72
CA ASP A 59 2.79 11.95 -6.00
C ASP A 59 2.77 10.57 -5.34
N VAL A 60 1.66 10.17 -4.73
CA VAL A 60 1.50 8.86 -4.11
C VAL A 60 1.55 7.76 -5.18
N GLY A 61 2.39 6.75 -4.96
CA GLY A 61 2.66 5.69 -5.93
C GLY A 61 4.04 5.83 -6.58
N ALA A 62 4.61 7.05 -6.60
CA ALA A 62 5.94 7.29 -7.15
C ALA A 62 7.03 6.50 -6.42
N GLU A 63 6.84 6.17 -5.13
CA GLU A 63 7.78 5.39 -4.34
C GLU A 63 8.04 4.00 -4.92
N PHE A 64 7.07 3.39 -5.62
CA PHE A 64 7.22 2.07 -6.24
C PHE A 64 8.18 2.14 -7.42
N GLN A 65 7.91 3.07 -8.34
CA GLN A 65 8.73 3.24 -9.53
C GLN A 65 10.15 3.67 -9.16
N ILE A 66 10.28 4.63 -8.24
CA ILE A 66 11.58 5.08 -7.73
C ILE A 66 12.34 3.93 -7.07
N ALA A 67 11.70 3.14 -6.20
CA ALA A 67 12.37 2.03 -5.52
C ALA A 67 12.78 0.90 -6.48
N LYS A 68 11.91 0.56 -7.44
CA LYS A 68 12.20 -0.44 -8.48
C LYS A 68 13.42 -0.03 -9.29
N ASP A 69 13.43 1.18 -9.84
CA ASP A 69 14.53 1.65 -10.70
C ASP A 69 15.86 1.73 -9.95
N LEU A 70 15.84 2.25 -8.72
CA LEU A 70 17.04 2.30 -7.90
C LEU A 70 17.54 0.90 -7.53
N SER A 71 16.64 -0.05 -7.27
CA SER A 71 17.03 -1.42 -6.89
C SER A 71 17.78 -2.20 -7.98
N LEU A 72 17.70 -1.76 -9.24
CA LEU A 72 18.45 -2.33 -10.36
C LEU A 72 19.92 -1.88 -10.36
N GLU A 73 20.25 -0.79 -9.66
CA GLU A 73 21.59 -0.20 -9.66
C GLU A 73 22.41 -0.51 -8.40
N VAL A 74 21.78 -1.08 -7.37
CA VAL A 74 22.41 -1.36 -6.09
C VAL A 74 22.25 -2.83 -5.71
N ALA A 75 23.26 -3.40 -5.03
CA ALA A 75 23.21 -4.78 -4.57
C ALA A 75 22.35 -4.92 -3.30
N GLU A 76 22.37 -3.88 -2.47
CA GLU A 76 21.54 -3.75 -1.29
C GLU A 76 20.06 -3.53 -1.61
N PRO A 77 19.14 -3.92 -0.71
CA PRO A 77 17.72 -3.69 -0.92
C PRO A 77 17.37 -2.19 -0.84
N VAL A 78 16.46 -1.77 -1.71
CA VAL A 78 15.83 -0.44 -1.67
C VAL A 78 14.44 -0.62 -1.07
N TYR A 79 14.09 0.15 -0.04
CA TYR A 79 12.80 0.01 0.61
C TYR A 79 11.86 1.13 0.19
N ALA A 80 10.65 0.82 -0.23
CA ALA A 80 9.58 1.78 -0.34
C ALA A 80 8.65 1.66 0.87
N ILE A 81 8.26 2.82 1.39
CA ILE A 81 7.32 2.98 2.48
C ILE A 81 6.15 3.73 1.89
N GLU A 82 5.07 2.99 1.64
CA GLU A 82 3.81 3.54 1.19
C GLU A 82 3.01 3.90 2.44
N ARG A 83 2.94 5.19 2.74
CA ARG A 83 2.15 5.69 3.88
C ARG A 83 0.76 6.11 3.46
N ALA A 84 0.58 6.38 2.15
CA ALA A 84 -0.40 5.69 1.32
C ALA A 84 -1.66 5.16 1.99
N ASN A 85 -1.54 3.89 2.30
CA ASN A 85 -2.59 3.05 2.81
C ASN A 85 -2.29 2.74 4.29
N ASP A 86 -3.32 2.63 5.12
CA ASP A 86 -3.21 2.04 6.46
C ASP A 86 -3.65 0.56 6.32
N PRO A 87 -2.86 -0.47 6.72
CA PRO A 87 -1.59 -0.37 7.40
C PRO A 87 -0.49 0.12 6.47
N TRP A 88 0.48 0.84 7.04
CA TRP A 88 1.67 1.27 6.31
C TRP A 88 2.36 0.05 5.71
N ALA A 89 2.47 0.00 4.39
CA ALA A 89 3.17 -1.07 3.70
C ALA A 89 4.65 -0.71 3.56
N VAL A 90 5.52 -1.65 3.92
CA VAL A 90 6.94 -1.59 3.57
C VAL A 90 7.18 -2.62 2.50
N THR A 91 7.73 -2.19 1.36
CA THR A 91 8.19 -3.11 0.32
C THR A 91 9.70 -3.01 0.20
N SER A 92 10.34 -4.16 0.06
CA SER A 92 11.77 -4.31 -0.24
C SER A 92 11.93 -4.68 -1.69
N TRP A 93 12.72 -3.89 -2.40
CA TRP A 93 13.08 -4.10 -3.79
C TRP A 93 14.53 -4.54 -3.90
N ARG A 94 14.77 -5.65 -4.60
CA ARG A 94 16.11 -6.13 -4.92
C ARG A 94 16.17 -6.53 -6.38
N ASN A 95 17.02 -5.85 -7.15
CA ASN A 95 17.19 -6.12 -8.58
C ASN A 95 15.84 -6.17 -9.33
N GLY A 96 14.95 -5.22 -9.03
CA GLY A 96 13.61 -5.12 -9.62
C GLY A 96 12.56 -6.07 -9.05
N THR A 97 12.91 -6.98 -8.15
CA THR A 97 11.95 -7.90 -7.49
C THR A 97 11.45 -7.30 -6.20
N LEU A 98 10.12 -7.27 -6.02
CA LEU A 98 9.42 -6.76 -4.85
C LEU A 98 9.11 -7.86 -3.83
N GLU A 99 9.29 -7.54 -2.55
CA GLU A 99 8.88 -8.32 -1.39
C GLU A 99 8.16 -7.41 -0.39
N VAL A 100 7.00 -7.81 0.14
CA VAL A 100 6.28 -7.05 1.18
C VAL A 100 6.82 -7.45 2.56
N LEU A 101 7.13 -6.48 3.42
CA LEU A 101 7.71 -6.69 4.74
C LEU A 101 6.75 -6.29 5.85
N GLU A 102 6.56 -7.18 6.82
CA GLU A 102 5.81 -6.91 8.06
C GLU A 102 6.68 -6.22 9.11
N VAL A 103 7.19 -5.03 8.79
CA VAL A 103 8.04 -4.24 9.69
C VAL A 103 7.48 -2.85 9.88
N SER A 104 7.73 -2.26 11.05
CA SER A 104 7.39 -0.85 11.29
C SER A 104 8.23 0.04 10.38
N PRO A 105 7.62 0.91 9.56
CA PRO A 105 8.35 1.90 8.77
C PRO A 105 9.30 2.77 9.58
N ASP A 106 8.84 3.30 10.73
CA ASP A 106 9.67 4.12 11.62
C ASP A 106 10.82 3.29 12.22
N GLY A 107 10.54 2.03 12.59
CA GLY A 107 11.54 1.09 13.09
C GLY A 107 12.62 0.78 12.06
N LEU A 108 12.21 0.47 10.82
CA LEU A 108 13.11 0.22 9.70
C LEU A 108 13.96 1.46 9.39
N ALA A 109 13.32 2.62 9.22
CA ALA A 109 14.00 3.86 8.91
C ALA A 109 15.06 4.23 9.96
N LYS A 110 14.72 4.07 11.25
CA LYS A 110 15.69 4.23 12.35
C LYS A 110 16.83 3.22 12.30
N SER A 111 16.54 1.94 12.04
CA SER A 111 17.56 0.88 11.96
C SER A 111 18.57 1.11 10.83
N LEU A 112 18.13 1.76 9.74
CA LEU A 112 18.97 2.12 8.60
C LEU A 112 19.69 3.47 8.79
N GLY A 113 19.46 4.16 9.90
CA GLY A 113 20.06 5.45 10.21
C GLY A 113 19.38 6.64 9.54
N CYS A 114 18.16 6.48 9.02
CA CYS A 114 17.37 7.49 8.30
C CYS A 114 16.06 7.82 9.04
N PRO A 115 16.09 8.40 10.25
CA PRO A 115 14.85 8.71 10.96
C PRO A 115 13.99 9.69 10.13
N LEU A 116 12.75 9.29 9.82
CA LEU A 116 11.85 10.12 9.02
C LEU A 116 11.35 11.33 9.84
N PRO A 117 11.14 12.50 9.20
CA PRO A 117 10.68 13.70 9.88
C PRO A 117 9.25 13.52 10.40
N GLY A 118 8.95 14.11 11.56
CA GLY A 118 7.67 13.94 12.25
C GLY A 118 7.60 12.72 13.19
N SER A 119 8.61 11.83 13.16
CA SER A 119 8.67 10.63 14.02
C SER A 119 8.81 10.92 15.53
N GLU A 120 9.09 12.18 15.94
CA GLU A 120 9.22 12.59 17.34
C GLU A 120 7.90 12.63 18.12
N LYS A 121 6.75 12.55 17.44
CA LYS A 121 5.41 12.54 18.07
C LYS A 121 4.53 11.35 17.69
N ALA A 122 5.07 10.32 17.05
CA ALA A 122 4.52 9.01 17.30
C ALA A 122 4.93 8.68 18.74
N SER A 123 4.06 9.04 19.70
CA SER A 123 3.98 8.33 20.97
C SER A 123 4.23 6.85 20.67
N SER A 124 5.00 6.17 21.51
CA SER A 124 5.17 4.72 21.44
C SER A 124 3.77 4.10 21.29
N ARG A 125 3.33 3.91 20.03
CA ARG A 125 1.99 3.49 19.72
C ARG A 125 2.09 2.02 20.06
N ALA A 126 1.63 1.72 21.28
CA ALA A 126 1.74 0.41 21.91
C ALA A 126 1.52 -0.63 20.82
N ALA A 127 2.49 -1.55 20.67
CA ALA A 127 2.58 -2.57 19.63
C ALA A 127 1.30 -2.62 18.77
N ARG A 128 1.28 -1.87 17.66
CA ARG A 128 0.09 -1.78 16.78
C ARG A 128 -0.41 -3.20 16.58
N ARG A 129 -1.66 -3.46 16.98
CA ARG A 129 -2.30 -4.75 16.72
C ARG A 129 -2.18 -5.01 15.23
N PRO A 130 -1.85 -6.24 14.80
CA PRO A 130 -1.67 -6.52 13.38
C PRO A 130 -2.99 -6.22 12.67
N LEU A 131 -2.99 -5.19 11.83
CA LEU A 131 -4.10 -4.92 10.92
C LEU A 131 -4.06 -5.99 9.84
N ARG A 132 -5.22 -6.53 9.48
CA ARG A 132 -5.35 -7.51 8.40
C ARG A 132 -6.08 -6.88 7.23
N LYS A 133 -5.67 -7.24 6.01
CA LYS A 133 -6.29 -6.80 4.77
C LYS A 133 -7.03 -7.95 4.11
N VAL A 134 -8.27 -7.68 3.71
CA VAL A 134 -9.13 -8.58 2.93
C VAL A 134 -9.81 -7.73 1.87
N ALA A 135 -10.01 -8.26 0.66
CA ALA A 135 -10.75 -7.58 -0.37
C ALA A 135 -11.91 -8.42 -0.90
N VAL A 136 -12.98 -7.76 -1.33
CA VAL A 136 -14.05 -8.37 -2.13
C VAL A 136 -14.11 -7.67 -3.47
N VAL A 137 -14.06 -8.43 -4.56
CA VAL A 137 -14.19 -7.93 -5.92
C VAL A 137 -15.50 -8.43 -6.51
N GLU A 138 -16.45 -7.52 -6.69
CA GLU A 138 -17.77 -7.87 -7.19
C GLU A 138 -17.72 -8.32 -8.66
N GLY A 139 -18.38 -9.45 -8.97
CA GLY A 139 -18.52 -9.93 -10.34
C GLY A 139 -17.28 -10.60 -10.95
N VAL A 140 -16.23 -10.86 -10.16
CA VAL A 140 -15.04 -11.62 -10.56
C VAL A 140 -15.05 -12.98 -9.91
N LEU A 141 -14.62 -14.02 -10.63
CA LEU A 141 -14.44 -15.38 -10.11
C LEU A 141 -12.97 -15.64 -9.72
N ALA A 142 -12.76 -16.52 -8.75
CA ALA A 142 -11.43 -16.93 -8.28
C ALA A 142 -10.54 -17.44 -9.40
N GLN A 143 -11.08 -18.23 -10.32
CA GLN A 143 -10.32 -18.75 -11.47
C GLN A 143 -9.83 -17.65 -12.41
N GLU A 144 -10.62 -16.57 -12.57
CA GLU A 144 -10.25 -15.44 -13.41
C GLU A 144 -9.14 -14.63 -12.74
N ALA A 145 -9.29 -14.34 -11.44
CA ALA A 145 -8.26 -13.64 -10.69
C ALA A 145 -6.94 -14.41 -10.59
N ILE A 146 -6.96 -15.74 -10.49
CA ILE A 146 -5.72 -16.55 -10.54
C ILE A 146 -4.95 -16.26 -11.83
N ARG A 147 -5.62 -16.31 -12.98
CA ARG A 147 -4.95 -16.06 -14.27
C ARG A 147 -4.34 -14.66 -14.33
N VAL A 148 -5.07 -13.66 -13.83
CA VAL A 148 -4.59 -12.27 -13.80
C VAL A 148 -3.36 -12.14 -12.91
N LEU A 149 -3.38 -12.74 -11.72
CA LEU A 149 -2.27 -12.66 -10.78
C LEU A 149 -1.04 -13.46 -11.27
N GLU A 150 -1.23 -14.55 -12.01
CA GLU A 150 -0.16 -15.29 -12.69
C GLU A 150 0.46 -14.49 -13.84
N GLU A 151 -0.38 -13.87 -14.67
CA GLU A 151 0.05 -13.01 -15.77
C GLU A 151 0.88 -11.83 -15.26
N ASP A 152 0.43 -11.18 -14.18
CA ASP A 152 1.12 -10.05 -13.54
C ASP A 152 2.45 -10.47 -12.88
N ALA A 153 2.45 -11.57 -12.13
CA ALA A 153 3.65 -12.06 -11.46
C ALA A 153 4.69 -12.65 -12.43
N GLY A 154 4.29 -13.01 -13.65
CA GLY A 154 5.16 -13.69 -14.62
C GLY A 154 5.54 -15.13 -14.22
N GLU A 155 4.87 -15.69 -13.22
CA GLU A 155 5.09 -17.04 -12.67
C GLU A 155 3.76 -17.71 -12.30
N SER A 156 3.77 -19.05 -12.22
CA SER A 156 2.59 -19.81 -11.81
C SER A 156 2.22 -19.51 -10.35
N PHE A 157 0.91 -19.54 -10.06
CA PHE A 157 0.37 -19.17 -8.78
C PHE A 157 0.84 -20.14 -7.70
N THR A 158 1.77 -19.70 -6.85
CA THR A 158 2.18 -20.48 -5.69
C THR A 158 1.04 -20.57 -4.67
N SER A 159 0.60 -21.81 -4.40
CA SER A 159 -0.40 -22.10 -3.37
C SER A 159 0.05 -21.56 -2.00
N GLY A 160 -0.78 -20.72 -1.39
CA GLY A 160 -0.55 -20.18 -0.04
C GLY A 160 -0.30 -18.67 0.01
N ARG A 161 0.01 -18.01 -1.12
CA ARG A 161 0.23 -16.56 -1.17
C ARG A 161 -1.07 -15.78 -0.89
N TYR A 162 -2.15 -16.18 -1.56
CA TYR A 162 -3.49 -15.66 -1.33
C TYR A 162 -4.49 -16.80 -1.14
N ARG A 163 -5.50 -16.56 -0.32
CA ARG A 163 -6.73 -17.34 -0.27
C ARG A 163 -7.77 -16.62 -1.12
N LEU A 164 -8.10 -17.26 -2.24
CA LEU A 164 -9.10 -16.80 -3.21
C LEU A 164 -10.35 -17.68 -3.07
N GLU A 165 -11.49 -17.08 -2.74
CA GLU A 165 -12.73 -17.82 -2.49
C GLU A 165 -13.90 -17.16 -3.23
N ASP A 166 -14.63 -17.96 -4.01
CA ASP A 166 -15.87 -17.50 -4.65
C ASP A 166 -16.98 -17.34 -3.61
N THR A 167 -17.56 -16.15 -3.53
CA THR A 167 -18.71 -15.85 -2.66
C THR A 167 -19.92 -15.44 -3.51
N PRO A 168 -21.14 -15.45 -2.95
CA PRO A 168 -22.31 -14.91 -3.63
C PRO A 168 -22.20 -13.43 -4.03
N ARG A 169 -21.23 -12.69 -3.46
CA ARG A 169 -20.97 -11.27 -3.77
C ARG A 169 -19.86 -11.08 -4.80
N GLY A 170 -19.12 -12.13 -5.16
CA GLY A 170 -17.94 -12.07 -6.02
C GLY A 170 -16.75 -12.74 -5.35
N LEU A 171 -15.54 -12.36 -5.75
CA LEU A 171 -14.31 -12.94 -5.26
C LEU A 171 -13.90 -12.34 -3.92
N LEU A 172 -13.68 -13.18 -2.91
CA LEU A 172 -12.95 -12.83 -1.70
C LEU A 172 -11.46 -13.09 -1.89
N ILE A 173 -10.65 -12.08 -1.61
CA ILE A 173 -9.18 -12.13 -1.61
C ILE A 173 -8.72 -11.88 -0.17
N ALA A 174 -8.11 -12.88 0.44
CA ALA A 174 -7.51 -12.76 1.75
C ALA A 174 -6.08 -13.32 1.72
N SER A 175 -5.26 -12.98 2.70
CA SER A 175 -3.93 -13.55 2.79
C SER A 175 -4.00 -14.96 3.40
N GLY A 176 -3.06 -15.83 3.01
CA GLY A 176 -2.83 -17.07 3.72
C GLY A 176 -1.97 -16.87 4.97
N THR A 177 -0.90 -16.07 4.86
CA THR A 177 0.13 -15.88 5.91
C THR A 177 0.68 -14.45 5.98
N GLY A 178 -0.07 -13.40 5.59
CA GLY A 178 0.44 -12.00 5.60
C GLY A 178 -0.50 -10.90 5.10
N ASP A 179 -0.02 -9.93 4.34
CA ASP A 179 -0.82 -8.93 3.60
C ASP A 179 -1.24 -9.51 2.21
N ILE A 180 -2.42 -9.14 1.67
CA ILE A 180 -2.77 -9.47 0.27
C ILE A 180 -2.00 -8.62 -0.74
N GLY A 181 -1.18 -7.66 -0.28
CA GLY A 181 -0.35 -6.82 -1.13
C GLY A 181 -1.21 -6.02 -2.10
N TYR A 182 -0.88 -6.12 -3.40
CA TYR A 182 -1.54 -5.41 -4.49
C TYR A 182 -2.62 -6.25 -5.21
N ALA A 183 -2.92 -7.46 -4.73
CA ALA A 183 -3.82 -8.37 -5.45
C ALA A 183 -5.22 -7.77 -5.72
N ASP A 184 -5.76 -6.98 -4.79
CA ASP A 184 -7.02 -6.25 -4.98
C ASP A 184 -6.93 -5.17 -6.06
N ILE A 185 -5.77 -4.51 -6.18
CA ILE A 185 -5.49 -3.49 -7.19
C ILE A 185 -5.34 -4.14 -8.56
N THR A 186 -4.43 -5.11 -8.70
CA THR A 186 -4.17 -5.82 -9.97
C THR A 186 -5.46 -6.43 -10.54
N VAL A 187 -6.28 -7.06 -9.69
CA VAL A 187 -7.57 -7.61 -10.13
C VAL A 187 -8.54 -6.48 -10.52
N SER A 188 -8.61 -5.38 -9.75
CA SER A 188 -9.49 -4.25 -10.09
C SER A 188 -9.08 -3.55 -11.40
N GLU A 189 -7.79 -3.41 -11.68
CA GLU A 189 -7.27 -2.87 -12.95
C GLU A 189 -7.68 -3.73 -14.14
N ARG A 190 -7.55 -5.05 -14.00
CA ARG A 190 -7.86 -5.99 -15.08
C ARG A 190 -9.36 -6.13 -15.34
N PHE A 191 -10.19 -5.90 -14.32
CA PHE A 191 -11.64 -5.91 -14.39
C PHE A 191 -12.20 -4.52 -14.06
N PRO A 192 -12.07 -3.52 -14.95
CA PRO A 192 -12.40 -2.12 -14.64
C PRO A 192 -13.89 -1.87 -14.39
N HIS A 193 -14.76 -2.81 -14.78
CA HIS A 193 -16.19 -2.76 -14.50
C HIS A 193 -16.57 -3.32 -13.12
N ALA A 194 -15.66 -4.06 -12.48
CA ALA A 194 -15.85 -4.58 -11.14
C ALA A 194 -15.57 -3.48 -10.10
N THR A 195 -16.37 -3.47 -9.03
CA THR A 195 -16.05 -2.68 -7.84
C THR A 195 -15.32 -3.59 -6.85
N ALA A 196 -14.14 -3.17 -6.42
CA ALA A 196 -13.39 -3.83 -5.37
C ALA A 196 -13.50 -3.05 -4.06
N TYR A 197 -13.72 -3.76 -2.96
CA TYR A 197 -13.74 -3.21 -1.61
C TYR A 197 -12.56 -3.79 -0.85
N ALA A 198 -11.51 -2.99 -0.66
CA ALA A 198 -10.37 -3.38 0.16
C ALA A 198 -10.63 -2.97 1.61
N VAL A 199 -10.75 -3.94 2.50
CA VAL A 199 -11.03 -3.74 3.92
C VAL A 199 -9.77 -4.02 4.72
N ILE A 200 -9.37 -3.06 5.53
CA ILE A 200 -8.28 -3.19 6.48
C ILE A 200 -8.86 -3.00 7.87
N ALA A 201 -8.64 -3.97 8.75
CA ALA A 201 -9.15 -3.86 10.11
C ALA A 201 -8.25 -4.53 11.14
N SER A 202 -8.34 -4.00 12.34
CA SER A 202 -7.87 -4.59 13.59
C SER A 202 -8.77 -5.77 14.02
N PRO A 203 -8.27 -6.70 14.87
CA PRO A 203 -9.07 -7.83 15.34
C PRO A 203 -10.37 -7.48 16.08
N ASP A 204 -10.37 -6.34 16.77
CA ASP A 204 -11.53 -5.86 17.53
C ASP A 204 -12.35 -4.82 16.75
N LEU A 205 -11.97 -4.54 15.48
CA LEU A 205 -12.59 -3.55 14.59
C LEU A 205 -12.56 -2.11 15.15
N ASP A 206 -11.65 -1.80 16.08
CA ASP A 206 -11.46 -0.46 16.63
C ASP A 206 -10.74 0.47 15.65
N GLU A 207 -9.84 -0.09 14.84
CA GLU A 207 -9.35 0.48 13.59
C GLU A 207 -9.97 -0.29 12.41
N PHE A 208 -10.71 0.39 11.53
CA PHE A 208 -11.44 -0.17 10.39
C PHE A 208 -11.46 0.81 9.21
N TYR A 209 -11.00 0.35 8.05
CA TYR A 209 -10.86 1.14 6.84
C TYR A 209 -11.42 0.36 5.66
N VAL A 210 -12.12 1.06 4.77
CA VAL A 210 -12.55 0.51 3.48
C VAL A 210 -12.13 1.46 2.39
N THR A 211 -11.36 0.97 1.43
CA THR A 211 -11.08 1.65 0.16
C THR A 211 -11.95 1.04 -0.92
N VAL A 212 -12.77 1.85 -1.57
CA VAL A 212 -13.53 1.45 -2.75
C VAL A 212 -12.65 1.69 -3.97
N ARG A 213 -12.49 0.67 -4.82
CA ARG A 213 -11.67 0.72 -6.03
C ARG A 213 -12.46 0.39 -7.28
N ARG A 214 -12.12 1.06 -8.38
CA ARG A 214 -12.63 0.78 -9.73
C ARG A 214 -11.50 1.01 -10.73
N GLY A 215 -11.20 0.01 -11.56
CA GLY A 215 -10.09 0.11 -12.52
C GLY A 215 -8.72 0.29 -11.86
N GLY A 216 -8.51 -0.24 -10.64
CA GLY A 216 -7.27 -0.08 -9.87
C GLY A 216 -7.23 1.15 -8.97
N GLU A 217 -7.88 2.22 -9.38
CA GLU A 217 -7.90 3.48 -8.65
C GLU A 217 -8.80 3.41 -7.42
N GLY A 218 -8.32 3.98 -6.30
CA GLY A 218 -9.16 4.25 -5.14
C GLY A 218 -10.08 5.43 -5.45
N VAL A 219 -11.39 5.25 -5.34
CA VAL A 219 -12.38 6.30 -5.67
C VAL A 219 -13.01 6.91 -4.43
N GLU A 220 -13.15 6.14 -3.34
CA GLU A 220 -13.79 6.56 -2.10
C GLU A 220 -13.17 5.81 -0.92
N GLU A 221 -13.23 6.42 0.27
CA GLU A 221 -12.81 5.76 1.52
C GLU A 221 -13.84 5.89 2.65
N PHE A 222 -13.92 4.86 3.48
CA PHE A 222 -14.59 4.88 4.77
C PHE A 222 -13.56 4.57 5.86
N ALA A 223 -13.58 5.29 6.97
CA ALA A 223 -12.66 5.09 8.08
C ALA A 223 -13.36 5.23 9.44
N GLN A 224 -13.10 4.28 10.32
CA GLN A 224 -13.48 4.31 11.72
C GLN A 224 -12.28 3.91 12.60
N PRO A 225 -11.73 4.82 13.43
CA PRO A 225 -12.08 6.24 13.52
C PRO A 225 -11.77 6.99 12.21
N PRO A 226 -12.41 8.15 11.96
CA PRO A 226 -12.13 8.96 10.78
C PRO A 226 -10.64 9.30 10.65
N ALA A 227 -10.11 9.22 9.43
CA ALA A 227 -8.74 9.61 9.15
C ALA A 227 -8.54 11.12 9.37
N GLU A 228 -7.42 11.51 9.97
CA GLU A 228 -7.08 12.93 10.17
C GLU A 228 -6.83 13.65 8.84
N PHE A 229 -6.28 12.93 7.86
CA PHE A 229 -5.95 13.41 6.53
C PHE A 229 -6.44 12.39 5.49
N PRO A 230 -7.74 12.42 5.13
CA PRO A 230 -8.29 11.50 4.15
C PRO A 230 -7.70 11.78 2.76
N ARG A 231 -7.43 10.72 2.01
CA ARG A 231 -6.80 10.80 0.68
C ARG A 231 -7.83 10.73 -0.43
N LEU A 232 -8.90 10.00 -0.18
CA LEU A 232 -10.03 9.85 -1.08
C LEU A 232 -11.25 10.60 -0.52
N PRO A 233 -12.24 10.87 -1.38
CA PRO A 233 -13.55 11.30 -0.92
C PRO A 233 -14.08 10.37 0.19
N VAL A 234 -14.33 10.95 1.38
CA VAL A 234 -14.81 10.20 2.54
C VAL A 234 -16.31 9.99 2.43
N VAL A 235 -16.75 8.73 2.52
CA VAL A 235 -18.16 8.36 2.55
C VAL A 235 -18.58 8.01 3.98
N SER A 236 -19.85 8.27 4.31
CA SER A 236 -20.40 7.92 5.63
C SER A 236 -20.93 6.50 5.72
N GLU A 237 -21.02 5.79 4.60
CA GLU A 237 -21.58 4.45 4.53
C GLU A 237 -20.99 3.63 3.37
N ILE A 238 -20.87 2.32 3.57
CA ILE A 238 -20.48 1.35 2.56
C ILE A 238 -21.66 0.38 2.37
N LYS A 239 -22.16 0.27 1.15
CA LYS A 239 -23.36 -0.53 0.81
C LYS A 239 -24.59 -0.18 1.69
N GLY A 240 -24.70 1.08 2.12
CA GLY A 240 -25.79 1.58 2.99
C GLY A 240 -25.58 1.33 4.50
N GLU A 241 -24.45 0.75 4.90
CA GLU A 241 -24.14 0.41 6.29
C GLU A 241 -23.05 1.32 6.86
N ARG A 242 -23.11 1.57 8.18
CA ARG A 242 -22.24 2.55 8.87
C ARG A 242 -21.34 1.98 9.96
N SER A 243 -21.67 0.81 10.50
CA SER A 243 -20.85 0.15 11.53
C SER A 243 -19.98 -0.93 10.89
N PRO A 244 -18.71 -1.09 11.32
CA PRO A 244 -17.78 -2.09 10.79
C PRO A 244 -18.40 -3.48 10.59
N GLU A 245 -19.11 -4.02 11.58
CA GLU A 245 -19.71 -5.35 11.53
C GLU A 245 -20.80 -5.48 10.45
N ARG A 246 -21.59 -4.42 10.28
CA ARG A 246 -22.64 -4.36 9.26
C ARG A 246 -22.07 -4.20 7.87
N ILE A 247 -21.01 -3.41 7.73
CA ILE A 247 -20.27 -3.25 6.47
C ILE A 247 -19.66 -4.59 6.06
N LEU A 248 -18.96 -5.28 6.96
CA LEU A 248 -18.42 -6.63 6.71
C LEU A 248 -19.51 -7.61 6.27
N ALA A 249 -20.65 -7.64 6.96
CA ALA A 249 -21.78 -8.49 6.60
C ALA A 249 -22.38 -8.15 5.22
N ALA A 250 -22.48 -6.85 4.88
CA ALA A 250 -22.97 -6.40 3.57
C ALA A 250 -22.03 -6.80 2.42
N LEU A 251 -20.72 -6.77 2.68
CA LEU A 251 -19.67 -7.22 1.76
C LEU A 251 -19.53 -8.74 1.71
N GLY A 252 -20.14 -9.48 2.66
CA GLY A 252 -20.00 -10.92 2.76
C GLY A 252 -18.64 -11.37 3.31
N ILE A 253 -17.93 -10.49 4.03
CA ILE A 253 -16.64 -10.78 4.67
C ILE A 253 -16.91 -11.24 6.11
N PRO A 254 -16.56 -12.47 6.49
CA PRO A 254 -16.71 -12.91 7.87
C PRO A 254 -15.76 -12.16 8.82
N ALA A 255 -16.23 -11.77 10.01
CA ALA A 255 -15.42 -10.99 10.95
C ALA A 255 -14.25 -11.80 11.54
N GLU A 256 -14.36 -13.12 11.57
CA GLU A 256 -13.30 -14.04 12.03
C GLU A 256 -12.00 -13.92 11.25
N TRP A 257 -12.03 -13.44 10.00
CA TRP A 257 -10.82 -13.20 9.22
C TRP A 257 -9.87 -12.18 9.86
N PHE A 258 -10.42 -11.24 10.63
CA PHE A 258 -9.64 -10.23 11.32
C PHE A 258 -9.17 -10.69 12.71
N ARG A 259 -9.74 -11.77 13.27
CA ARG A 259 -9.42 -12.23 14.62
C ARG A 259 -8.05 -12.91 14.66
N ASN A 260 -7.26 -12.59 15.69
CA ASN A 260 -6.05 -13.34 16.00
C ASN A 260 -6.46 -14.76 16.44
N GLU A 261 -5.98 -15.77 15.72
CA GLU A 261 -5.82 -17.11 16.30
C GLU A 261 -4.51 -17.14 17.10
#